data_AF-A0A7S1F7J7-F1
#
_entry.id   AF-A0A7S1F7J7-F1
#
_cell.length_a   1.000
_cell.length_b   1.000
_cell.length_c   1.000
_cell.angle_alpha   90.00
_cell.angle_beta   90.00
_cell.angle_gamma   90.00
#
_symmetry.space_group_name_H-M   'P 1'
#
loop_
_entity.id
_entity.type
_entity.pdbx_description
1 polymer ?
#
loop_
_entity_poly.entity_id
_entity_poly.type
_entity_poly.pdbx_seq_one_letter_code
_entity_poly.pdbx_strand_id
1 'polypeptide(L)'
;TGRWWTHTVLAAFLIAAKAYHLIVNRQALADMFNVSGATVQVRMAEMRELMLSLLRPLPWGNMVTKDNFHAYVLFVVEYYDVMAPAAVQYHRCKRLAEDEQSAAAKVPRESPLELDDTSHAGEEG
;
A
#
# COMPACT_ATOMS: atom_id res chain seq x y z
N THR A 1 -2.53 5.78 14.07
CA THR A 1 -2.95 5.62 15.49
C THR A 1 -4.24 6.41 15.69
N GLY A 2 -5.24 5.85 16.40
CA GLY A 2 -6.61 6.42 16.49
C GLY A 2 -7.76 5.46 16.11
N ARG A 3 -7.44 4.21 15.75
CA ARG A 3 -8.43 3.16 15.45
C ARG A 3 -8.56 2.22 16.65
N TRP A 4 -9.74 1.64 16.85
CA TRP A 4 -9.99 0.67 17.92
C TRP A 4 -9.13 -0.57 17.72
N TRP A 5 -8.43 -0.97 18.78
CA TRP A 5 -7.47 -2.08 18.73
C TRP A 5 -8.15 -3.42 18.40
N THR A 6 -9.41 -3.58 18.79
CA THR A 6 -10.22 -4.78 18.50
C THR A 6 -10.28 -5.07 17.01
N HIS A 7 -10.49 -4.06 16.16
CA HIS A 7 -10.56 -4.24 14.71
C HIS A 7 -9.26 -4.83 14.14
N THR A 8 -8.12 -4.37 14.67
CA THR A 8 -6.78 -4.82 14.30
C THR A 8 -6.55 -6.25 14.76
N VAL A 9 -6.92 -6.58 16.00
CA VAL A 9 -6.78 -7.94 16.55
C VAL A 9 -7.63 -8.95 15.79
N LEU A 10 -8.89 -8.63 15.49
CA LEU A 10 -9.77 -9.53 14.73
C LEU A 10 -9.26 -9.76 13.30
N ALA A 11 -8.71 -8.73 12.66
CA ALA A 11 -8.09 -8.86 11.35
C ALA A 11 -6.84 -9.74 11.38
N ALA A 12 -5.96 -9.54 12.36
CA ALA A 12 -4.77 -10.37 12.55
C ALA A 12 -5.15 -11.84 12.81
N PHE A 13 -6.15 -12.08 13.66
CA PHE A 13 -6.66 -13.42 13.95
C PHE A 13 -7.16 -14.12 12.68
N LEU A 14 -7.96 -13.45 11.85
CA LEU A 14 -8.48 -14.03 10.60
C LEU A 14 -7.36 -14.31 9.57
N ILE A 15 -6.33 -13.46 9.52
CA ILE A 15 -5.15 -13.72 8.68
C ILE A 15 -4.38 -14.94 9.18
N ALA A 16 -4.15 -15.05 10.50
CA ALA A 16 -3.49 -16.19 11.11
C ALA A 16 -4.29 -17.48 10.89
N ALA A 17 -5.61 -17.46 11.10
CA ALA A 17 -6.49 -18.59 10.83
C ALA A 17 -6.35 -19.08 9.38
N LYS A 18 -6.33 -18.16 8.40
CA LYS A 18 -6.12 -18.50 6.99
C LYS A 18 -4.74 -19.11 6.71
N ALA A 19 -3.70 -18.67 7.41
CA ALA A 19 -2.35 -19.24 7.27
C ALA A 19 -2.30 -20.71 7.69
N TYR A 20 -3.09 -21.09 8.70
CA TYR A 20 -3.26 -22.46 9.16
C TYR A 20 -4.39 -23.22 8.43
N HIS A 21 -4.86 -22.71 7.29
CA HIS A 21 -5.97 -23.28 6.52
C HIS A 21 -7.28 -23.48 7.30
N LEU A 22 -7.50 -22.68 8.36
CA LEU A 22 -8.73 -22.69 9.14
C LEU A 22 -9.77 -21.76 8.51
N ILE A 23 -11.01 -22.23 8.45
CA ILE A 23 -12.15 -21.46 7.94
C ILE A 23 -12.87 -20.82 9.11
N VAL A 24 -12.70 -19.50 9.25
CA VAL A 24 -13.41 -18.70 10.25
C VAL A 24 -14.35 -17.72 9.55
N ASN A 25 -15.62 -17.71 9.92
CA ASN A 25 -16.59 -16.76 9.40
C ASN A 25 -16.30 -15.35 9.94
N ARG A 26 -15.88 -14.44 9.06
CA ARG A 26 -15.55 -13.04 9.40
C ARG A 26 -16.72 -12.30 10.05
N GLN A 27 -17.94 -12.46 9.54
CA GLN A 27 -19.09 -11.72 10.04
C GLN A 27 -19.47 -12.20 11.43
N ALA A 28 -19.58 -13.52 11.62
CA ALA A 28 -19.88 -14.10 12.92
C ALA A 28 -18.84 -13.72 13.98
N LEU A 29 -17.54 -13.74 13.62
CA LEU A 29 -16.48 -13.28 14.51
C LEU A 29 -16.62 -11.79 14.84
N ALA A 30 -16.96 -10.95 13.86
CA ALA A 30 -17.12 -9.51 14.10
C ALA A 30 -18.34 -9.22 15.00
N ASP A 31 -19.43 -9.94 14.80
CA ASP A 31 -20.66 -9.83 15.60
C ASP A 31 -20.42 -10.20 17.08
N MET A 32 -19.58 -11.21 17.36
CA MET A 32 -19.18 -11.59 18.73
C MET A 32 -18.54 -10.43 19.52
N PHE A 33 -17.90 -9.50 18.83
CA PHE A 33 -17.22 -8.34 19.42
C PHE A 33 -17.99 -7.03 19.20
N ASN A 34 -19.22 -7.09 18.67
CA ASN A 34 -20.03 -5.93 18.31
C ASN A 34 -19.31 -4.95 17.36
N VAL A 35 -18.63 -5.50 16.34
CA VAL A 35 -17.89 -4.74 15.32
C VAL A 35 -18.46 -5.06 13.94
N SER A 36 -18.42 -4.08 13.03
CA SER A 36 -18.75 -4.33 11.62
C SER A 36 -17.72 -5.23 10.93
N GLY A 37 -18.17 -6.34 10.33
CA GLY A 37 -17.34 -7.20 9.50
C GLY A 37 -16.69 -6.48 8.31
N ALA A 38 -17.31 -5.41 7.80
CA ALA A 38 -16.70 -4.56 6.77
C ALA A 38 -15.46 -3.83 7.30
N THR A 39 -15.52 -3.29 8.54
CA THR A 39 -14.38 -2.65 9.18
C THR A 39 -13.22 -3.62 9.36
N VAL A 40 -13.51 -4.85 9.80
CA VAL A 40 -12.50 -5.93 9.92
C VAL A 40 -11.89 -6.25 8.55
N GLN A 41 -12.71 -6.34 7.49
CA GLN A 41 -12.23 -6.59 6.14
C GLN A 41 -11.26 -5.50 5.65
N VAL A 42 -11.57 -4.22 5.91
CA VAL A 42 -10.67 -3.11 5.56
C VAL A 42 -9.35 -3.25 6.32
N ARG A 43 -9.39 -3.60 7.62
CA ARG A 43 -8.15 -3.84 8.40
C ARG A 43 -7.33 -5.00 7.82
N MET A 44 -7.99 -6.10 7.43
CA MET A 44 -7.31 -7.23 6.79
C MET A 44 -6.64 -6.83 5.46
N ALA A 45 -7.30 -5.99 4.67
CA ALA A 45 -6.73 -5.48 3.41
C ALA A 45 -5.48 -4.63 3.67
N GLU A 46 -5.56 -3.68 4.61
CA GLU A 46 -4.40 -2.85 4.97
C GLU A 46 -3.23 -3.68 5.50
N MET A 47 -3.49 -4.64 6.41
CA MET A 47 -2.44 -5.53 6.93
C MET A 47 -1.76 -6.34 5.84
N ARG A 48 -2.54 -6.90 4.91
CA ARG A 48 -2.00 -7.66 3.78
C ARG A 48 -1.14 -6.78 2.88
N GLU A 49 -1.54 -5.54 2.61
CA GLU A 49 -0.72 -4.63 1.79
C GLU A 49 0.59 -4.28 2.48
N LEU A 50 0.56 -4.03 3.79
CA LEU A 50 1.77 -3.81 4.58
C LEU A 50 2.69 -5.05 4.52
N MET A 51 2.17 -6.23 4.84
CA MET A 51 2.97 -7.46 4.85
C MET A 51 3.51 -7.83 3.46
N LEU A 52 2.74 -7.64 2.39
CA LEU A 52 3.24 -7.80 1.02
C LEU A 52 4.40 -6.85 0.71
N SER A 53 4.31 -5.60 1.19
CA SER A 53 5.40 -4.65 1.00
C SER A 53 6.68 -5.01 1.76
N LEU A 54 6.56 -5.73 2.89
CA LEU A 54 7.69 -6.28 3.64
C LEU A 54 8.33 -7.48 2.97
N LEU A 55 7.52 -8.28 2.26
CA LEU A 55 8.00 -9.46 1.55
C LEU A 55 8.66 -9.11 0.21
N ARG A 56 8.24 -8.01 -0.44
CA ARG A 56 8.75 -7.56 -1.75
C ARG A 56 10.28 -7.53 -1.89
N PRO A 57 11.07 -7.06 -0.90
CA PRO A 57 12.53 -7.01 -1.01
C PRO A 57 13.22 -8.38 -0.97
N LEU A 58 12.52 -9.45 -0.58
CA LEU A 58 13.10 -10.79 -0.56
C LEU A 58 13.34 -11.32 -2.00
N PRO A 59 14.31 -12.23 -2.21
CA PRO A 59 14.60 -12.78 -3.54
C PRO A 59 13.39 -13.38 -4.26
N TRP A 60 12.46 -13.96 -3.50
CA TRP A 60 11.21 -14.55 -3.97
C TRP A 60 9.98 -13.67 -3.70
N GLY A 61 10.18 -12.45 -3.20
CA GLY A 61 9.10 -11.55 -2.78
C GLY A 61 8.08 -11.22 -3.88
N ASN A 62 8.53 -11.17 -5.13
CA ASN A 62 7.68 -10.91 -6.29
C ASN A 62 6.72 -12.07 -6.63
N MET A 63 6.94 -13.27 -6.10
CA MET A 63 6.04 -14.41 -6.27
C MET A 63 4.83 -14.35 -5.33
N VAL A 64 4.87 -13.48 -4.31
CA VAL A 64 3.81 -13.31 -3.33
C VAL A 64 2.79 -12.28 -3.84
N THR A 65 1.57 -12.73 -4.03
CA THR A 65 0.43 -11.94 -4.52
C THR A 65 -0.63 -11.78 -3.45
N LYS A 66 -1.65 -10.94 -3.70
CA LYS A 66 -2.79 -10.74 -2.79
C LYS A 66 -3.58 -12.03 -2.51
N ASP A 67 -3.48 -13.02 -3.41
CA ASP A 67 -4.26 -14.25 -3.38
C ASP A 67 -3.51 -15.36 -2.63
N ASN A 68 -2.21 -15.52 -2.89
CA ASN A 68 -1.40 -16.56 -2.25
C ASN A 68 -0.70 -16.10 -0.95
N PHE A 69 -0.80 -14.81 -0.60
CA PHE A 69 -0.17 -14.20 0.58
C PHE A 69 -0.32 -15.01 1.88
N HIS A 70 -1.48 -15.62 2.09
CA HIS A 70 -1.77 -16.41 3.30
C HIS A 70 -0.79 -17.57 3.52
N ALA A 71 -0.22 -18.14 2.45
CA ALA A 71 0.78 -19.20 2.53
C ALA A 71 2.18 -18.69 2.95
N TYR A 72 2.42 -17.38 2.85
CA TYR A 72 3.74 -16.78 3.10
C TYR A 72 3.77 -15.91 4.35
N VAL A 73 2.63 -15.69 5.02
CA VAL A 73 2.56 -14.76 6.16
C VAL A 73 3.39 -15.23 7.35
N LEU A 74 3.60 -16.53 7.51
CA LEU A 74 4.45 -17.07 8.58
C LEU A 74 5.91 -16.63 8.44
N PHE A 75 6.41 -16.44 7.21
CA PHE A 75 7.76 -15.92 7.00
C PHE A 75 7.93 -14.49 7.51
N VAL A 76 6.86 -13.69 7.52
CA VAL A 76 6.89 -12.33 8.10
C VAL A 76 7.12 -12.38 9.61
N VAL A 77 6.56 -13.39 10.26
CA VAL A 77 6.73 -13.61 11.70
C VAL A 77 8.09 -14.24 11.99
N GLU A 78 8.48 -15.25 11.22
CA GLU A 78 9.74 -15.97 11.38
C GLU A 78 10.96 -15.06 11.19
N TYR A 79 10.93 -14.18 10.19
CA TYR A 79 12.01 -13.25 9.88
C TYR A 79 11.74 -11.83 10.41
N TYR A 80 10.91 -11.69 11.44
CA TYR A 80 10.50 -10.39 11.97
C TYR A 80 11.69 -9.47 12.29
N ASP A 81 12.73 -10.00 12.92
CA ASP A 81 13.91 -9.22 13.32
C ASP A 81 14.68 -8.65 12.13
N VAL A 82 14.62 -9.33 10.98
CA VAL A 82 15.24 -8.87 9.73
C VAL A 82 14.31 -7.89 9.00
N MET A 83 13.01 -8.16 9.00
CA MET A 83 12.02 -7.36 8.28
C MET A 83 11.66 -6.05 8.99
N ALA A 84 11.68 -6.00 10.33
CA ALA A 84 11.24 -4.83 11.08
C ALA A 84 12.10 -3.57 10.78
N PRO A 85 13.44 -3.65 10.71
CA PRO A 85 14.26 -2.51 10.26
C PRO A 85 13.99 -2.13 8.80
N ALA A 86 13.81 -3.13 7.92
CA ALA A 86 13.53 -2.91 6.50
C ALA A 86 12.15 -2.26 6.28
N ALA A 87 11.16 -2.59 7.11
CA ALA A 87 9.81 -2.02 7.13
C ALA A 87 9.85 -0.50 7.32
N VAL A 88 10.60 -0.05 8.32
CA VAL A 88 10.73 1.37 8.65
C VAL A 88 11.33 2.13 7.48
N GLN A 89 12.39 1.58 6.88
CA GLN A 89 13.05 2.20 5.74
C GLN A 89 12.15 2.23 4.50
N TYR A 90 11.42 1.14 4.23
CA TYR A 90 10.47 1.07 3.13
C TYR A 90 9.37 2.14 3.26
N HIS A 91 8.74 2.28 4.43
CA HIS A 91 7.72 3.30 4.66
C HIS A 91 8.27 4.72 4.59
N ARG A 92 9.54 4.94 4.95
CA ARG A 92 10.20 6.21 4.74
C ARG A 92 10.36 6.52 3.25
N CYS A 93 10.90 5.60 2.47
CA CYS A 93 11.08 5.76 1.03
C CYS A 93 9.75 5.93 0.28
N LYS A 94 8.71 5.17 0.68
CA LYS A 94 7.37 5.27 0.07
C LYS A 94 6.78 6.68 0.24
N ARG A 95 6.84 7.25 1.44
CA ARG A 95 6.36 8.63 1.69
C ARG A 95 7.10 9.66 0.84
N LEU A 96 8.42 9.55 0.77
CA LEU A 96 9.23 10.44 -0.06
C LEU A 96 8.84 10.36 -1.55
N ALA A 97 8.61 9.15 -2.07
CA ALA A 97 8.18 8.96 -3.45
C ALA A 97 6.76 9.50 -3.72
N GLU A 98 5.83 9.39 -2.75
CA GLU A 98 4.48 9.96 -2.83
C GLU A 98 4.51 11.50 -2.80
N ASP A 99 5.40 12.10 -2.00
CA ASP A 99 5.62 13.55 -1.94
C ASP A 99 6.20 14.09 -3.25
N GLU A 100 7.19 13.40 -3.84
CA GLU A 100 7.78 13.74 -5.13
C GLU A 100 6.77 13.70 -6.28
N GLN A 101 5.92 12.65 -6.33
CA GLN A 101 4.85 12.55 -7.33
C GLN A 101 3.80 13.66 -7.17
N SER A 102 3.47 14.01 -5.92
CA SER A 102 2.53 15.10 -5.61
C SER A 102 3.09 16.48 -5.98
N ALA A 103 4.40 16.66 -5.86
CA ALA A 103 5.09 17.88 -6.28
C ALA A 103 5.18 17.96 -7.82
N ALA A 104 5.53 16.86 -8.50
CA ALA A 104 5.59 16.79 -9.96
C ALA A 104 4.23 17.04 -10.63
N ALA A 105 3.13 16.60 -10.01
CA ALA A 105 1.77 16.85 -10.48
C ALA A 105 1.32 18.32 -10.35
N LYS A 106 2.00 19.14 -9.56
CA LYS A 106 1.66 20.55 -9.32
C LYS A 106 2.42 21.55 -10.18
N VAL A 107 3.41 21.13 -10.98
CA VAL A 107 4.15 22.02 -11.87
C VAL A 107 3.25 22.40 -13.05
N PRO A 108 2.81 23.67 -13.18
CA PRO A 108 2.05 24.10 -14.35
C PRO A 108 2.96 23.99 -15.58
N ARG A 109 2.48 23.31 -16.63
CA ARG A 109 3.14 23.38 -17.93
C ARG A 109 3.03 24.81 -18.43
N GLU A 110 4.11 25.57 -18.35
CA GLU A 110 4.20 26.83 -19.09
C GLU A 110 4.02 26.50 -20.58
N SER A 111 2.93 27.02 -21.16
CA SER A 111 2.68 26.92 -22.60
C SER A 111 3.85 27.60 -23.33
N PRO A 112 4.46 26.96 -24.34
CA PRO A 112 5.47 27.61 -25.15
C PRO A 112 4.88 28.87 -25.77
N LEU A 113 5.51 30.02 -25.51
CA LEU A 113 5.19 31.31 -26.13
C LEU A 113 5.01 31.12 -27.64
N GLU A 114 3.80 31.36 -28.14
CA GLU A 114 3.56 31.56 -29.56
C GLU A 114 4.39 32.78 -29.97
N LEU A 115 5.41 32.56 -30.81
CA LEU A 115 6.17 33.62 -31.45
C LEU A 115 5.23 34.32 -32.43
N ASP A 116 4.79 35.53 -32.10
CA ASP A 116 4.12 36.44 -33.02
C ASP A 116 5.04 36.70 -34.22
N ASP A 117 4.78 36.03 -35.35
CA ASP A 117 5.36 36.36 -36.65
C ASP A 117 4.77 37.67 -37.16
N THR A 118 5.29 38.79 -36.66
CA THR A 118 5.15 40.11 -37.29
C THR A 118 6.45 40.46 -37.99
N SER A 119 6.69 39.85 -39.15
CA SER A 119 7.75 40.28 -40.07
C SER A 119 7.17 41.18 -41.15
N HIS A 120 7.39 42.48 -40.96
CA HIS A 120 7.36 43.52 -42.00
C HIS A 120 8.45 43.25 -43.07
N ALA A 121 8.06 43.25 -44.34
CA ALA A 121 8.89 43.59 -45.49
C ALA A 121 7.90 44.04 -46.60
N GLY A 122 7.90 45.25 -47.17
CA GLY A 122 9.02 46.14 -47.46
C GLY A 122 9.63 45.77 -48.81
N GLU A 123 9.15 46.42 -49.87
CA GLU A 123 9.79 46.78 -51.19
C GLU A 123 10.59 45.67 -51.95
N GLU A 124 10.57 45.49 -53.28
CA GLU A 124 10.55 46.37 -54.46
C GLU A 124 10.04 45.58 -55.68
N GLY A 125 9.55 46.29 -56.71
CA GLY A 125 9.23 45.76 -58.05
C GLY A 125 8.45 46.74 -58.90
#